data_AF-A0A9E4FG53-F1
#
_entry.id   AF-A0A9E4FG53-F1
#
_cell.length_a   1.000
_cell.length_b   1.000
_cell.length_c   1.000
_cell.angle_alpha   90.00
_cell.angle_beta   90.00
_cell.angle_gamma   90.00
#
_symmetry.space_group_name_H-M   'P 1'
#
loop_
_entity.id
_entity.type
_entity.pdbx_description
1 polymer ?
#
loop_
_entity_poly.entity_id
_entity_poly.type
_entity_poly.pdbx_seq_one_letter_code
_entity_poly.pdbx_strand_id
1 'polypeptide(L)'
;MAEAVSYAEGELALATGKIKYLEQGSGPPAVILHHSWGSPGWLPFHDRLAGSHRVVVPDMPGWGGSERPAWARDPRDIAIIVTRLLAGLELDDVKLVGLGFGGYVAA
;
A
#
# COMPACT_ATOMS: atom_id res chain seq x y z
N MET A 1 16.35 9.69 20.83
CA MET A 1 16.60 10.39 19.55
C MET A 1 15.47 9.97 18.64
N ALA A 2 14.58 10.89 18.24
CA ALA A 2 13.53 10.54 17.28
C ALA A 2 14.23 10.10 15.99
N GLU A 3 14.03 8.84 15.61
CA GLU A 3 14.56 8.29 14.38
C GLU A 3 14.00 9.12 13.22
N ALA A 4 14.87 9.62 12.34
CA ALA A 4 14.44 10.45 11.23
C ALA A 4 13.47 9.65 10.38
N VAL A 5 12.30 10.23 10.10
CA VAL A 5 11.28 9.61 9.23
C VAL A 5 11.94 9.36 7.88
N SER A 6 12.12 8.08 7.54
CA SER A 6 12.86 7.66 6.34
C SER A 6 12.00 7.69 5.08
N TYR A 7 10.68 7.79 5.22
CA TYR A 7 9.69 7.67 4.15
C TYR A 7 8.92 8.97 3.91
N ALA A 8 8.30 9.06 2.74
CA ALA A 8 7.32 10.07 2.38
C ALA A 8 5.89 9.55 2.57
N GLU A 9 4.97 10.44 2.89
CA GLU A 9 3.53 10.17 2.89
C GLU A 9 2.92 10.66 1.59
N GLY A 10 2.05 9.85 1.00
CA GLY A 10 1.34 10.15 -0.24
C GLY A 10 -0.15 9.87 -0.12
N GLU A 11 -0.91 10.51 -0.99
CA GLU A 11 -2.35 10.32 -1.10
C GLU A 11 -2.75 10.38 -2.57
N LEU A 12 -3.56 9.42 -3.00
CA LEU A 12 -4.08 9.36 -4.36
C LEU A 12 -5.60 9.34 -4.35
N ALA A 13 -6.20 10.31 -5.05
CA ALA A 13 -7.63 10.33 -5.29
C ALA A 13 -7.98 9.40 -6.45
N LEU A 14 -8.73 8.33 -6.18
CA LEU A 14 -9.29 7.44 -7.19
C LEU A 14 -10.80 7.68 -7.33
N ALA A 15 -11.38 7.22 -8.44
CA ALA A 15 -12.84 7.24 -8.61
C ALA A 15 -13.57 6.42 -7.53
N THR A 16 -12.89 5.46 -6.91
CA THR A 16 -13.40 4.60 -5.84
C THR A 16 -13.22 5.19 -4.44
N GLY A 17 -12.64 6.38 -4.34
CA GLY A 17 -12.28 7.02 -3.08
C GLY A 17 -10.77 7.21 -2.94
N LYS A 18 -10.41 7.91 -1.89
CA LYS A 18 -9.05 8.35 -1.59
C LYS A 18 -8.23 7.27 -0.89
N ILE A 19 -7.01 7.03 -1.35
CA ILE A 19 -6.10 6.05 -0.75
C ILE A 19 -4.83 6.74 -0.27
N LYS A 20 -4.48 6.52 1.00
CA LYS A 20 -3.22 6.96 1.60
C LYS A 20 -2.17 5.86 1.50
N TYR A 21 -0.92 6.26 1.37
CA TYR A 21 0.19 5.33 1.33
C TYR A 21 1.47 5.97 1.86
N LEU A 22 2.39 5.14 2.32
CA LEU A 22 3.76 5.52 2.60
C LEU A 22 4.65 5.07 1.44
N GLU A 23 5.70 5.82 1.11
CA GLU A 23 6.67 5.38 0.12
C GLU A 23 8.11 5.78 0.45
N GLN A 24 9.05 4.96 0.01
CA GLN A 24 10.47 5.28 0.07
C GLN A 24 11.24 4.47 -0.98
N GLY A 25 12.41 4.97 -1.33
CA GLY A 25 13.37 4.25 -2.15
C GLY A 25 13.16 4.53 -3.63
N SER A 26 13.90 3.79 -4.44
CA SER A 26 13.90 3.92 -5.89
C SER A 26 14.21 2.57 -6.54
N GLY A 27 13.94 2.44 -7.83
CA GLY A 27 14.12 1.19 -8.57
C GLY A 27 12.80 0.42 -8.75
N PRO A 28 12.86 -0.91 -8.95
CA PRO A 28 11.67 -1.72 -9.22
C PRO A 28 10.61 -1.58 -8.11
N PRO A 29 9.32 -1.50 -8.46
CA PRO A 29 8.29 -1.25 -7.46
C PRO A 29 7.98 -2.50 -6.63
N ALA A 30 7.87 -2.30 -5.31
CA ALA A 30 7.42 -3.31 -4.36
C ALA A 30 6.26 -2.75 -3.53
N VAL A 31 5.12 -3.43 -3.52
CA VAL A 31 3.91 -2.99 -2.80
C VAL A 31 3.60 -3.96 -1.67
N ILE A 32 3.41 -3.43 -0.46
CA ILE A 32 3.22 -4.22 0.75
C ILE A 32 1.80 -4.01 1.27
N LEU A 33 0.95 -5.03 1.16
CA LEU A 33 -0.42 -5.02 1.66
C LEU A 33 -0.47 -5.55 3.10
N HIS A 34 -1.01 -4.73 4.00
CA HIS A 34 -1.02 -4.98 5.43
C HIS A 34 -1.98 -6.10 5.88
N HIS A 35 -1.89 -6.48 7.15
CA HIS A 35 -2.77 -7.47 7.79
C HIS A 35 -4.18 -6.90 8.05
N SER A 36 -5.13 -7.74 8.47
CA SER A 36 -6.53 -7.35 8.76
C SER A 36 -6.72 -6.17 9.74
N TRP A 37 -5.71 -5.83 10.53
CA TRP A 37 -5.77 -4.75 11.53
C TRP A 37 -5.19 -3.41 11.04
N GLY A 38 -4.75 -3.32 9.78
CA GLY A 38 -4.19 -2.08 9.21
C GLY A 38 -2.67 -2.07 9.12
N SER A 39 -2.12 -1.01 8.53
CA SER A 39 -0.68 -0.76 8.52
C SER A 39 -0.24 -0.25 9.90
N PRO A 40 0.81 -0.84 10.52
CA PRO A 40 1.45 -0.25 11.71
C PRO A 40 2.30 0.98 11.40
N GLY A 41 2.22 1.51 10.17
CA GLY A 41 3.13 2.54 9.66
C GLY A 41 4.38 1.92 9.05
N TRP A 42 5.47 2.69 9.04
CA TRP A 42 6.73 2.25 8.46
C TRP A 42 7.53 1.37 9.41
N LEU A 43 8.01 0.23 8.91
CA LEU A 43 8.70 -0.78 9.68
C LEU A 43 10.13 -0.97 9.16
N PRO A 44 11.07 -1.47 9.99
CA PRO A 44 12.47 -1.64 9.57
C PRO A 44 12.69 -2.55 8.35
N PHE A 45 11.73 -3.44 8.03
CA PHE A 45 11.84 -4.24 6.81
C PHE A 45 11.48 -3.46 5.55
N HIS A 46 10.64 -2.42 5.65
CA HIS A 46 10.38 -1.49 4.55
C HIS A 46 11.67 -0.72 4.22
N ASP A 47 12.42 -0.23 5.22
CA ASP A 47 13.73 0.42 5.01
C ASP A 47 14.71 -0.48 4.27
N ARG A 48 14.82 -1.75 4.69
CA ARG A 48 15.70 -2.72 4.03
C ARG A 48 15.31 -2.96 2.57
N LEU A 49 14.01 -3.03 2.28
CA LEU A 49 13.53 -3.16 0.90
C LEU A 49 13.78 -1.88 0.09
N ALA A 50 13.56 -0.71 0.70
CA ALA A 50 13.73 0.61 0.07
C ALA A 50 15.18 0.89 -0.36
N GLY A 51 16.15 0.17 0.22
CA GLY A 51 17.55 0.19 -0.25
C GLY A 51 17.77 -0.34 -1.67
N SER A 52 16.78 -1.03 -2.27
CA SER A 52 16.88 -1.61 -3.62
C SER A 52 15.61 -1.51 -4.47
N HIS A 53 14.47 -1.14 -3.87
CA HIS A 53 13.16 -1.06 -4.51
C HIS A 53 12.50 0.29 -4.21
N ARG A 54 11.58 0.71 -5.08
CA ARG A 54 10.59 1.73 -4.72
C ARG A 54 9.51 1.02 -3.91
N VAL A 55 9.53 1.20 -2.60
CA VAL A 55 8.60 0.56 -1.67
C VAL A 55 7.38 1.45 -1.48
N VAL A 56 6.19 0.88 -1.66
CA VAL A 56 4.90 1.54 -1.42
C VAL A 56 4.07 0.72 -0.45
N VAL A 57 3.60 1.34 0.62
CA VAL A 57 2.82 0.71 1.69
C VAL A 57 1.48 1.43 1.80
N PRO A 58 0.46 0.99 1.04
CA PRO A 58 -0.86 1.60 1.12
C PRO A 58 -1.61 1.16 2.37
N ASP A 59 -2.36 2.10 2.94
CA ASP A 59 -3.50 1.73 3.76
C ASP A 59 -4.61 1.25 2.82
N MET A 60 -4.95 -0.04 2.89
CA MET A 60 -5.99 -0.62 2.06
C MET A 60 -7.33 0.09 2.29
N PRO A 61 -8.24 0.11 1.31
CA PRO A 61 -9.54 0.77 1.41
C PRO A 61 -10.24 0.48 2.75
N GLY A 62 -10.48 1.52 3.55
CA GLY A 62 -11.18 1.41 4.84
C GLY A 62 -10.27 1.34 6.07
N TRP A 63 -8.94 1.32 5.88
CA TRP A 63 -7.94 1.43 6.95
C TRP A 63 -7.21 2.78 6.87
N GLY A 64 -6.59 3.21 7.96
CA GLY A 64 -5.63 4.34 7.98
C GLY A 64 -6.13 5.70 7.47
N GLY A 65 -7.44 5.87 7.29
CA GLY A 65 -8.03 7.05 6.65
C GLY A 65 -8.10 6.99 5.12
N SER A 66 -7.77 5.84 4.52
CA SER A 66 -8.18 5.49 3.16
C SER A 66 -9.68 5.21 3.13
N GLU A 67 -10.36 5.76 2.13
CA GLU A 67 -11.79 5.59 1.93
C GLU A 67 -12.10 4.20 1.38
N ARG A 68 -13.25 3.66 1.79
CA ARG A 68 -13.80 2.42 1.23
C ARG A 68 -15.21 2.69 0.72
N PRO A 69 -15.48 2.47 -0.56
CA PRO A 69 -16.84 2.61 -1.07
C PRO A 69 -17.72 1.49 -0.49
N ALA A 70 -19.02 1.77 -0.32
CA ALA A 70 -19.94 0.86 0.37
C ALA A 70 -20.05 -0.53 -0.29
N TRP A 71 -19.83 -0.62 -1.60
CA TRP A 71 -19.86 -1.88 -2.34
C TRP A 71 -18.64 -2.76 -2.10
N ALA A 72 -17.49 -2.20 -1.72
CA ALA A 72 -16.27 -2.96 -1.53
C ALA A 72 -16.29 -3.69 -0.18
N ARG A 73 -16.71 -4.95 -0.20
CA ARG A 73 -16.93 -5.75 1.02
C ARG A 73 -16.20 -7.08 1.01
N ASP A 74 -15.71 -7.52 -0.14
CA ASP A 74 -14.98 -8.78 -0.30
C ASP A 74 -13.51 -8.54 -0.68
N PRO A 75 -12.59 -9.51 -0.42
CA PRO A 75 -11.17 -9.37 -0.76
C PRO A 75 -10.93 -8.98 -2.23
N ARG A 76 -11.75 -9.52 -3.14
CA ARG A 76 -11.73 -9.20 -4.57
C ARG A 76 -12.00 -7.71 -4.85
N ASP A 77 -12.91 -7.10 -4.12
CA ASP A 77 -13.23 -5.68 -4.31
C ASP A 77 -12.05 -4.81 -3.87
N ILE A 78 -11.43 -5.18 -2.76
CA ILE A 78 -10.22 -4.52 -2.27
C ILE A 78 -9.09 -4.67 -3.30
N ALA A 79 -8.91 -5.87 -3.87
CA ALA A 79 -7.93 -6.13 -4.92
C ALA A 79 -8.16 -5.24 -6.16
N ILE A 80 -9.41 -5.07 -6.59
CA ILE A 80 -9.75 -4.16 -7.70
C ILE A 80 -9.30 -2.73 -7.41
N ILE A 81 -9.56 -2.22 -6.19
CA ILE A 81 -9.15 -0.86 -5.82
C ILE A 81 -7.62 -0.76 -5.73
N VAL A 82 -6.95 -1.79 -5.19
CA VAL A 82 -5.48 -1.87 -5.19
C VAL A 82 -4.94 -1.83 -6.63
N THR A 83 -5.53 -2.56 -7.58
CA THR A 83 -5.14 -2.47 -9.00
C THR A 83 -5.30 -1.04 -9.55
N ARG A 84 -6.34 -0.31 -9.15
CA ARG A 84 -6.52 1.10 -9.54
C ARG A 84 -5.47 2.02 -8.92
N LEU A 85 -5.08 1.76 -7.68
CA LEU A 85 -3.96 2.44 -7.04
C LEU A 85 -2.66 2.19 -7.82
N LEU A 86 -2.33 0.94 -8.16
CA LEU A 86 -1.12 0.62 -8.91
C LEU A 86 -1.08 1.35 -10.25
N ALA A 87 -2.19 1.34 -10.99
CA ALA A 87 -2.30 2.05 -12.26
C ALA A 87 -2.16 3.58 -12.09
N GLY A 88 -2.79 4.16 -11.06
CA GLY A 88 -2.72 5.60 -10.81
C GLY A 88 -1.37 6.09 -10.27
N LEU A 89 -0.58 5.20 -9.65
CA LEU A 89 0.81 5.46 -9.27
C LEU A 89 1.81 5.11 -10.39
N GLU A 90 1.32 4.69 -11.56
CA GLU A 90 2.12 4.28 -12.72
C GLU A 90 3.14 3.18 -12.36
N LEU A 91 2.68 2.17 -11.60
CA LEU A 91 3.51 1.04 -11.16
C LEU A 91 3.26 -0.20 -12.02
N ASP A 92 4.27 -0.60 -12.78
CA ASP A 92 4.28 -1.80 -13.62
C ASP A 92 5.26 -2.87 -13.08
N ASP A 93 5.04 -4.16 -13.39
CA ASP A 93 5.85 -5.32 -12.93
C ASP A 93 6.13 -5.32 -11.39
N VAL A 94 5.09 -5.01 -10.62
CA VAL A 94 5.17 -4.86 -9.17
C VAL A 94 5.48 -6.18 -8.47
N LYS A 95 6.42 -6.13 -7.53
CA LYS A 95 6.57 -7.20 -6.52
C LYS A 95 5.54 -6.96 -5.42
N LEU A 96 4.49 -7.79 -5.38
CA LEU A 96 3.41 -7.66 -4.42
C LEU A 96 3.64 -8.57 -3.21
N VAL A 97 3.65 -8.00 -2.01
CA VAL A 97 3.82 -8.71 -0.74
C VAL A 97 2.55 -8.52 0.08
N GLY A 98 1.83 -9.61 0.38
CA GLY A 98 0.63 -9.55 1.20
C GLY A 98 0.82 -10.20 2.57
N LEU A 99 0.39 -9.52 3.64
CA LEU A 99 0.44 -10.01 5.01
C LEU A 99 -0.97 -10.37 5.50
N GLY A 100 -1.21 -11.62 5.92
CA GLY A 100 -2.52 -12.06 6.41
C GLY A 100 -3.66 -11.77 5.44
N PHE A 101 -4.57 -10.85 5.78
CA PHE A 101 -5.64 -10.40 4.87
C PHE A 101 -5.09 -9.82 3.56
N GLY A 102 -4.01 -9.03 3.62
CA GLY A 102 -3.32 -8.53 2.44
C GLY A 102 -2.77 -9.67 1.56
N GLY A 103 -2.45 -10.82 2.15
CA GLY A 103 -2.09 -12.03 1.40
C GLY A 103 -3.24 -12.57 0.57
N TYR A 104 -4.47 -12.51 1.09
CA TYR A 104 -5.66 -12.92 0.33
C TYR A 104 -6.02 -11.91 -0.77
N VAL A 105 -5.79 -10.62 -0.54
CA VAL A 105 -5.97 -9.57 -1.56
C VAL A 105 -4.94 -9.69 -2.69
N ALA A 106 -3.75 -10.20 -2.40
CA ALA A 106 -2.64 -10.32 -3.37
C ALA A 106 -2.69 -11.57 -4.26
N ALA A 107 -3.48 -12.59 -3.91
CA ALA A 107 -3.54 -13.90 -4.59
C ALA A 107 -4.56 -13.92 -5.73
#